data_AF-A0AAF0AUG7-F1
#
_entry.id   AF-A0AAF0AUG7-F1
#
_cell.length_a   1.000
_cell.length_b   1.000
_cell.length_c   1.000
_cell.angle_alpha   90.00
_cell.angle_beta   90.00
_cell.angle_gamma   90.00
#
_symmetry.space_group_name_H-M   'P 1'
#
loop_
_entity.id
_entity.type
_entity.pdbx_description
1 polymer ?
#
loop_
_entity_poly.entity_id
_entity_poly.type
_entity_poly.pdbx_seq_one_letter_code
_entity_poly.pdbx_strand_id
1 'polypeptide(L)'
;MPTIVTVIQALVHSTLQNSESGFTAMSRVLEDSKFIASNSKDVQVNAEGCYRVASWIEHQLDNLGPKFANWQDHELHPKSQDAHTLDWIFLIDILNFSFWSDADTRDSGNHPARFGVRYKGNLYTGYWSLCAAVNKALDNDIPITNPTFYADEARCPDDLIASIFASDTKEPVPLLAERIRIMRASGKALLKHYQGRFVHLLDKCDHSAQKLLGLLLKNFPDFRDISLYKGRECYILKRAQILVAETWACFHGKSYGRFDDIDSITMFADYRVPQILWQLGCLDYSAEFEDRLRKSLLIAHNDPMEIEMRGCSIWAVELVRQAANRQNLNAIMIDFFLWDLAKEWQATGYSPHQGRVLSSVPSIRVRSIYY
;
A
#
# COMPACT_ATOMS: atom_id res chain seq x y z
N MET A 1 20.43 25.02 -24.09
CA MET A 1 20.29 24.52 -22.70
C MET A 1 20.74 23.08 -22.73
N PRO A 2 21.83 22.73 -22.02
CA PRO A 2 22.52 21.48 -22.27
C PRO A 2 21.69 20.29 -21.78
N THR A 3 21.76 19.23 -22.56
CA THR A 3 20.93 18.02 -22.57
C THR A 3 21.13 17.16 -21.32
N ILE A 4 20.04 16.51 -20.90
CA ILE A 4 19.85 15.63 -19.72
C ILE A 4 20.88 14.48 -19.58
N VAL A 5 21.66 14.23 -20.64
CA VAL A 5 22.73 13.20 -20.72
C VAL A 5 23.81 13.38 -19.64
N THR A 6 24.03 14.58 -19.11
CA THR A 6 25.17 14.86 -18.21
C THR A 6 24.93 14.45 -16.74
N VAL A 7 23.69 14.20 -16.31
CA VAL A 7 23.38 13.86 -14.90
C VAL A 7 23.37 12.34 -14.66
N ILE A 8 23.21 11.54 -15.71
CA ILE A 8 23.01 10.08 -15.65
C ILE A 8 24.29 9.31 -15.25
N GLN A 9 25.48 9.87 -15.51
CA GLN A 9 26.75 9.23 -15.14
C GLN A 9 26.94 9.09 -13.60
N ALA A 10 26.22 9.86 -12.79
CA ALA A 10 26.39 9.84 -11.33
C ALA A 10 25.59 8.73 -10.61
N LEU A 11 24.50 8.21 -11.20
CA LEU A 11 23.63 7.22 -10.55
C LEU A 11 23.99 5.77 -10.89
N VAL A 12 24.57 5.54 -12.07
CA VAL A 12 24.95 4.18 -12.54
C VAL A 12 26.25 3.66 -11.89
N HIS A 13 27.08 4.52 -11.29
CA HIS A 13 28.36 4.12 -10.70
C HIS A 13 28.32 3.68 -9.23
N SER A 14 27.17 3.73 -8.54
CA SER A 14 27.10 3.39 -7.11
C SER A 14 26.52 2.01 -6.77
N THR A 15 26.04 1.26 -7.77
CA THR A 15 25.43 -0.08 -7.59
C THR A 15 26.27 -1.22 -8.13
N LEU A 16 27.49 -0.95 -8.59
CA LEU A 16 28.44 -1.99 -9.04
C LEU A 16 29.44 -2.28 -7.92
N GLN A 17 29.02 -3.02 -6.89
CA GLN A 17 29.84 -4.00 -6.16
C GLN A 17 29.02 -4.68 -5.05
N ASN A 18 29.10 -6.01 -5.03
CA ASN A 18 28.45 -7.00 -4.14
C ASN A 18 27.02 -7.37 -4.58
N SER A 19 26.67 -8.64 -4.83
CA SER A 19 27.37 -9.91 -4.65
C SER A 19 26.58 -11.01 -5.38
N GLU A 20 27.28 -11.95 -6.02
CA GLU A 20 26.78 -13.29 -6.29
C GLU A 20 26.54 -14.01 -4.95
N SER A 21 25.30 -14.41 -4.65
CA SER A 21 24.94 -15.63 -3.90
C SER A 21 23.47 -15.61 -3.43
N GLY A 22 22.83 -16.78 -3.50
CA GLY A 22 21.68 -17.12 -2.66
C GLY A 22 20.33 -17.09 -3.37
N PHE A 23 19.79 -18.28 -3.62
CA PHE A 23 18.34 -18.47 -3.69
C PHE A 23 17.76 -17.92 -2.37
N THR A 24 17.19 -16.72 -2.39
CA THR A 24 16.52 -16.13 -1.23
C THR A 24 15.31 -17.01 -0.89
N ALA A 25 15.25 -17.48 0.36
CA ALA A 25 14.08 -18.19 0.85
C ALA A 25 12.83 -17.31 0.63
N MET A 26 11.74 -17.91 0.15
CA MET A 26 10.49 -17.16 -0.06
C MET A 26 10.04 -16.55 1.27
N SER A 27 9.60 -15.30 1.25
CA SER A 27 9.00 -14.69 2.44
C SER A 27 7.72 -15.43 2.81
N ARG A 28 7.36 -15.44 4.10
CA ARG A 28 6.16 -16.14 4.58
C ARG A 28 4.89 -15.68 3.85
N VAL A 29 4.78 -14.38 3.56
CA VAL A 29 3.67 -13.83 2.77
C VAL A 29 3.63 -14.47 1.38
N LEU A 30 4.78 -14.54 0.70
CA LEU A 30 4.82 -15.11 -0.65
C LEU A 30 4.47 -16.61 -0.67
N GLU A 31 4.95 -17.37 0.31
CA GLU A 31 4.60 -18.80 0.46
C GLU A 31 3.10 -19.00 0.69
N ASP A 32 2.49 -18.18 1.53
CA ASP A 32 1.06 -18.25 1.83
C ASP A 32 0.22 -17.79 0.63
N SER A 33 0.65 -16.75 -0.09
CA SER A 33 0.01 -16.31 -1.34
C SER A 33 0.05 -17.37 -2.42
N LYS A 34 1.19 -18.07 -2.58
CA LYS A 34 1.29 -19.22 -3.49
C LYS A 34 0.35 -20.35 -3.08
N PHE A 35 0.24 -20.63 -1.78
CA PHE A 35 -0.70 -21.62 -1.25
C PHE A 35 -2.16 -21.24 -1.55
N ILE A 36 -2.55 -19.98 -1.31
CA ILE A 36 -3.88 -19.46 -1.65
C ILE A 36 -4.13 -19.62 -3.15
N ALA A 37 -3.22 -19.13 -3.99
CA ALA A 37 -3.37 -19.16 -5.45
C ALA A 37 -3.50 -20.60 -6.00
N SER A 38 -2.74 -21.55 -5.45
CA SER A 38 -2.78 -22.96 -5.87
C SER A 38 -4.07 -23.68 -5.44
N ASN A 39 -4.82 -23.07 -4.51
CA ASN A 39 -6.03 -23.66 -3.95
C ASN A 39 -7.28 -22.80 -4.19
N SER A 40 -7.18 -21.65 -4.84
CA SER A 40 -8.32 -20.75 -5.06
C SER A 40 -9.38 -21.42 -5.95
N LYS A 41 -10.64 -21.09 -5.67
CA LYS A 41 -11.79 -21.52 -6.46
C LYS A 41 -12.33 -20.39 -7.34
N ASP A 42 -12.39 -19.19 -6.79
CA ASP A 42 -13.11 -18.04 -7.36
C ASP A 42 -12.18 -17.00 -8.01
N VAL A 43 -10.86 -17.11 -7.81
CA VAL A 43 -9.86 -16.23 -8.43
C VAL A 43 -8.70 -17.03 -9.00
N GLN A 44 -8.48 -16.95 -10.30
CA GLN A 44 -7.40 -17.66 -10.98
C GLN A 44 -6.31 -16.68 -11.42
N VAL A 45 -5.05 -17.08 -11.22
CA VAL A 45 -3.90 -16.34 -11.75
C VAL A 45 -3.64 -16.80 -13.18
N ASN A 46 -3.67 -15.85 -14.12
CA ASN A 46 -3.44 -16.10 -15.53
C ASN A 46 -1.97 -15.80 -15.88
N ALA A 47 -1.17 -16.87 -16.01
CA ALA A 47 0.26 -16.77 -16.24
C ALA A 47 0.60 -16.06 -17.57
N GLU A 48 -0.16 -16.31 -18.64
CA GLU A 48 0.04 -15.63 -19.93
C GLU A 48 -0.25 -14.14 -19.82
N GLY A 49 -1.27 -13.75 -19.06
CA GLY A 49 -1.55 -12.35 -18.72
C GLY A 49 -0.38 -11.71 -17.97
N CYS A 50 0.15 -12.40 -16.95
CA CYS A 50 1.31 -11.93 -16.20
C CYS A 50 2.53 -11.73 -17.11
N TYR A 51 2.79 -12.64 -18.06
CA TYR A 51 3.89 -12.50 -19.02
C TYR A 51 3.71 -11.32 -19.96
N ARG A 52 2.50 -11.09 -20.47
CA ARG A 52 2.20 -9.89 -21.29
C ARG A 52 2.42 -8.60 -20.51
N VAL A 53 1.97 -8.55 -19.26
CA VAL A 53 2.17 -7.38 -18.38
C VAL A 53 3.64 -7.17 -18.07
N ALA A 54 4.41 -8.23 -17.82
CA ALA A 54 5.86 -8.13 -17.62
C ALA A 54 6.56 -7.47 -18.81
N SER A 55 6.33 -7.98 -20.03
CA SER A 55 6.91 -7.37 -21.24
C SER A 55 6.44 -5.93 -21.47
N TRP A 56 5.19 -5.61 -21.11
CA TRP A 56 4.68 -4.25 -21.19
C TRP A 56 5.38 -3.31 -20.20
N ILE A 57 5.55 -3.73 -18.95
CA ILE A 57 6.29 -2.96 -17.93
C ILE A 57 7.72 -2.73 -18.38
N GLU A 58 8.43 -3.77 -18.85
CA GLU A 58 9.80 -3.63 -19.37
C GLU A 58 9.88 -2.57 -20.48
N HIS A 59 8.95 -2.63 -21.44
CA HIS A 59 8.88 -1.66 -22.54
C HIS A 59 8.59 -0.23 -22.02
N GLN A 60 7.74 -0.06 -21.01
CA GLN A 60 7.52 1.27 -20.41
C GLN A 60 8.79 1.79 -19.74
N LEU A 61 9.51 0.94 -19.01
CA LEU A 61 10.76 1.32 -18.34
C LEU A 61 11.87 1.69 -19.31
N ASP A 62 11.97 1.01 -20.45
CA ASP A 62 12.98 1.30 -21.47
C ASP A 62 12.69 2.60 -22.23
N ASN A 63 11.41 2.92 -22.50
CA ASN A 63 11.04 4.10 -23.29
C ASN A 63 10.85 5.37 -22.49
N LEU A 64 10.37 5.26 -21.25
CA LEU A 64 10.08 6.40 -20.40
C LEU A 64 11.16 6.64 -19.34
N GLY A 65 12.14 5.73 -19.24
CA GLY A 65 12.99 5.61 -18.07
C GLY A 65 12.17 5.16 -16.85
N PRO A 66 12.77 5.13 -15.65
CA PRO A 66 12.01 5.05 -14.42
C PRO A 66 11.20 6.33 -14.22
N LYS A 67 10.09 6.50 -14.95
CA LYS A 67 8.98 7.42 -14.61
C LYS A 67 8.22 6.91 -13.39
N PHE A 68 8.91 6.36 -12.41
CA PHE A 68 8.31 6.11 -11.12
C PHE A 68 8.19 7.48 -10.46
N ALA A 69 6.98 7.87 -10.07
CA ALA A 69 6.81 9.05 -9.24
C ALA A 69 7.76 8.89 -8.07
N ASN A 70 8.73 9.80 -7.93
CA ASN A 70 9.56 9.79 -6.74
C ASN A 70 8.60 10.03 -5.58
N TRP A 71 8.68 9.21 -4.53
CA TRP A 71 7.82 9.33 -3.36
C TRP A 71 7.74 10.78 -2.86
N GLN A 72 8.85 11.51 -2.93
CA GLN A 72 8.95 12.91 -2.53
C GLN A 72 8.26 13.91 -3.46
N ASP A 73 7.87 13.52 -4.67
CA ASP A 73 7.26 14.43 -5.64
C ASP A 73 5.84 14.82 -5.21
N HIS A 74 5.11 13.92 -4.55
CA HIS A 74 3.74 14.21 -4.14
C HIS A 74 3.69 15.33 -3.11
N GLU A 75 2.87 16.36 -3.34
CA GLU A 75 2.83 17.59 -2.54
C GLU A 75 2.49 17.37 -1.06
N LEU A 76 1.74 16.31 -0.74
CA LEU A 76 1.35 15.96 0.62
C LEU A 76 2.39 15.12 1.39
N HIS A 77 3.42 14.61 0.73
CA HIS A 77 4.48 13.89 1.41
C HIS A 77 5.50 14.85 2.04
N PRO A 78 6.04 14.54 3.23
CA PRO A 78 7.15 15.27 3.82
C PRO A 78 8.31 15.47 2.84
N LYS A 79 8.85 16.69 2.82
CA LYS A 79 9.98 17.03 1.94
C LYS A 79 11.34 16.84 2.61
N SER A 80 11.38 16.71 3.94
CA SER A 80 12.59 16.33 4.66
C SER A 80 12.75 14.81 4.73
N GLN A 81 13.97 14.36 4.97
CA GLN A 81 14.34 12.96 5.19
C GLN A 81 14.97 12.81 6.57
N ASP A 82 14.18 13.04 7.62
CA ASP A 82 14.64 13.02 9.00
C ASP A 82 13.75 12.10 9.88
N ALA A 83 14.03 12.07 11.18
CA ALA A 83 13.27 11.25 12.12
C ALA A 83 11.81 11.69 12.31
N HIS A 84 11.46 12.94 11.98
CA HIS A 84 10.06 13.39 11.98
C HIS A 84 9.30 12.87 10.76
N THR A 85 9.97 12.78 9.60
CA THR A 85 9.42 12.10 8.42
C THR A 85 9.06 10.65 8.73
N LEU A 86 9.92 9.95 9.47
CA LEU A 86 9.64 8.58 9.93
C LEU A 86 8.37 8.51 10.80
N ASP A 87 8.22 9.39 11.79
CA ASP A 87 7.02 9.38 12.64
C ASP A 87 5.75 9.74 11.85
N TRP A 88 5.86 10.59 10.83
CA TRP A 88 4.78 10.86 9.88
C TRP A 88 4.40 9.60 9.07
N ILE A 89 5.39 8.92 8.48
CA ILE A 89 5.18 7.66 7.73
C ILE A 89 4.49 6.62 8.61
N PHE A 90 4.96 6.46 9.85
CA PHE A 90 4.39 5.51 10.79
C PHE A 90 2.92 5.83 11.11
N LEU A 91 2.59 7.10 11.39
CA LEU A 91 1.21 7.49 11.66
C LEU A 91 0.29 7.27 10.45
N ILE A 92 0.75 7.63 9.25
CA ILE A 92 -0.02 7.47 8.02
C ILE A 92 -0.29 5.99 7.76
N ASP A 93 0.72 5.14 7.89
CA ASP A 93 0.60 3.71 7.63
C ASP A 93 -0.37 3.01 8.60
N ILE A 94 -0.28 3.29 9.91
CA ILE A 94 -1.22 2.71 10.89
C ILE A 94 -2.67 3.18 10.65
N LEU A 95 -2.89 4.18 9.81
CA LEU A 95 -4.19 4.70 9.40
C LEU A 95 -4.51 4.40 7.93
N ASN A 96 -3.66 3.68 7.19
CA ASN A 96 -3.80 3.44 5.76
C ASN A 96 -4.78 2.29 5.43
N PHE A 97 -6.06 2.52 5.70
CA PHE A 97 -7.14 1.56 5.45
C PHE A 97 -8.50 2.22 5.16
N SER A 98 -9.32 1.53 4.38
CA SER A 98 -10.75 1.69 4.13
C SER A 98 -11.13 2.98 3.41
N PHE A 99 -10.37 3.41 2.39
CA PHE A 99 -10.62 4.68 1.67
C PHE A 99 -11.63 4.62 0.51
N TRP A 100 -12.21 3.46 0.22
CA TRP A 100 -13.32 3.35 -0.72
C TRP A 100 -14.61 3.90 -0.11
N SER A 101 -15.50 4.42 -0.96
CA SER A 101 -16.70 5.19 -0.57
C SER A 101 -17.97 4.37 -0.73
N ASP A 102 -18.88 4.49 0.24
CA ASP A 102 -20.18 3.83 0.19
C ASP A 102 -21.10 4.49 -0.87
N ALA A 103 -21.04 5.81 -0.99
CA ALA A 103 -21.81 6.62 -1.94
C ALA A 103 -21.30 6.50 -3.37
N ASP A 104 -19.99 6.26 -3.58
CA ASP A 104 -19.42 6.07 -4.91
C ASP A 104 -19.65 4.65 -5.44
N THR A 105 -20.91 4.27 -5.65
CA THR A 105 -21.32 2.93 -6.14
C THR A 105 -20.75 2.57 -7.51
N ARG A 106 -20.30 3.56 -8.29
CA ARG A 106 -19.68 3.37 -9.61
C ARG A 106 -18.16 3.28 -9.56
N ASP A 107 -17.54 3.39 -8.38
CA ASP A 107 -16.08 3.45 -8.21
C ASP A 107 -15.42 4.49 -9.13
N SER A 108 -16.05 5.66 -9.25
CA SER A 108 -15.62 6.76 -10.13
C SER A 108 -14.40 7.50 -9.61
N GLY A 109 -14.14 7.43 -8.30
CA GLY A 109 -13.06 8.17 -7.65
C GLY A 109 -13.36 9.66 -7.44
N ASN A 110 -14.45 10.19 -7.99
CA ASN A 110 -14.76 11.62 -8.01
C ASN A 110 -16.17 11.96 -7.45
N HIS A 111 -16.88 11.00 -6.86
CA HIS A 111 -18.19 11.25 -6.28
C HIS A 111 -18.11 12.34 -5.17
N PRO A 112 -18.97 13.38 -5.19
CA PRO A 112 -18.80 14.56 -4.34
C PRO A 112 -19.06 14.29 -2.85
N ALA A 113 -19.72 13.19 -2.51
CA ALA A 113 -19.94 12.79 -1.13
C ALA A 113 -18.71 12.12 -0.49
N ARG A 114 -17.73 11.64 -1.27
CA ARG A 114 -16.58 10.87 -0.78
C ARG A 114 -15.87 11.59 0.36
N PHE A 115 -15.43 10.85 1.39
CA PHE A 115 -14.62 11.41 2.48
C PHE A 115 -13.50 12.29 1.92
N GLY A 116 -13.56 13.59 2.24
CA GLY A 116 -12.71 14.59 1.64
C GLY A 116 -12.26 15.63 2.64
N VAL A 117 -11.01 16.08 2.50
CA VAL A 117 -10.39 17.06 3.39
C VAL A 117 -9.82 18.20 2.55
N ARG A 118 -10.21 19.43 2.87
CA ARG A 118 -9.68 20.66 2.27
C ARG A 118 -8.41 21.08 2.98
N TYR A 119 -7.36 21.26 2.20
CA TYR A 119 -6.06 21.70 2.68
C TYR A 119 -5.38 22.53 1.59
N LYS A 120 -4.86 23.70 1.97
CA LYS A 120 -4.18 24.66 1.05
C LYS A 120 -4.97 24.98 -0.23
N GLY A 121 -6.30 25.11 -0.12
CA GLY A 121 -7.19 25.45 -1.22
C GLY A 121 -7.69 24.26 -2.06
N ASN A 122 -7.09 23.08 -1.90
CA ASN A 122 -7.45 21.87 -2.65
C ASN A 122 -8.34 20.94 -1.81
N LEU A 123 -9.28 20.24 -2.46
CA LEU A 123 -10.04 19.15 -1.85
C LEU A 123 -9.38 17.81 -2.21
N TYR A 124 -8.87 17.12 -1.20
CA TYR A 124 -8.32 15.77 -1.35
C TYR A 124 -9.39 14.72 -1.03
N THR A 125 -9.33 13.56 -1.68
CA THR A 125 -10.24 12.42 -1.44
C THR A 125 -9.47 11.11 -1.27
N GLY A 126 -10.10 10.11 -0.63
CA GLY A 126 -9.49 8.79 -0.43
C GLY A 126 -8.26 8.84 0.47
N TYR A 127 -7.19 8.13 0.10
CA TYR A 127 -5.91 8.13 0.84
C TYR A 127 -5.35 9.55 1.04
N TRP A 128 -5.49 10.42 0.04
CA TRP A 128 -4.98 11.78 0.12
C TRP A 128 -5.70 12.64 1.16
N SER A 129 -6.95 12.31 1.52
CA SER A 129 -7.66 12.96 2.63
C SER A 129 -6.95 12.73 3.96
N LEU A 130 -6.40 11.53 4.19
CA LEU A 130 -5.64 11.22 5.40
C LEU A 130 -4.38 12.07 5.49
N CYS A 131 -3.59 12.11 4.41
CA CYS A 131 -2.36 12.92 4.35
C CYS A 131 -2.67 14.41 4.55
N ALA A 132 -3.73 14.91 3.91
CA ALA A 132 -4.19 16.29 4.05
C ALA A 132 -4.61 16.62 5.50
N ALA A 133 -5.34 15.73 6.17
CA ALA A 133 -5.75 15.91 7.56
C ALA A 133 -4.56 15.97 8.52
N VAL A 134 -3.60 15.06 8.37
CA VAL A 134 -2.38 15.03 9.19
C VAL A 134 -1.55 16.30 8.98
N ASN A 135 -1.33 16.70 7.73
CA ASN A 135 -0.56 17.91 7.43
C ASN A 135 -1.28 19.19 7.90
N LYS A 136 -2.62 19.25 7.76
CA LYS A 136 -3.43 20.34 8.29
C LYS A 136 -3.30 20.44 9.81
N ALA A 137 -3.28 19.32 10.53
CA ALA A 137 -3.08 19.33 11.98
C ALA A 137 -1.67 19.85 12.36
N LEU A 138 -0.63 19.41 11.65
CA LEU A 138 0.74 19.88 11.85
C LEU A 138 0.89 21.38 11.56
N ASP A 139 0.29 21.89 10.48
CA ASP A 139 0.27 23.33 10.14
C ASP A 139 -0.51 24.18 11.16
N ASN A 140 -1.31 23.56 12.03
CA ASN A 140 -2.02 24.20 13.15
C ASN A 140 -1.37 23.88 14.51
N ASP A 141 -0.08 23.56 14.53
CA ASP A 141 0.71 23.27 15.73
C ASP A 141 0.20 22.10 16.60
N ILE A 142 -0.61 21.20 16.02
CA ILE A 142 -1.02 19.96 16.69
C ILE A 142 0.05 18.89 16.41
N PRO A 143 0.75 18.35 17.43
CA PRO A 143 1.82 17.39 17.24
C PRO A 143 1.27 15.96 16.99
N ILE A 144 0.39 15.82 15.99
CA ILE A 144 -0.39 14.61 15.75
C ILE A 144 0.47 13.40 15.39
N THR A 145 1.69 13.61 14.89
CA THR A 145 2.68 12.55 14.58
C THR A 145 3.48 12.10 15.80
N ASN A 146 3.38 12.79 16.94
CA ASN A 146 4.14 12.43 18.15
C ASN A 146 3.44 11.30 18.93
N PRO A 147 4.05 10.11 19.09
CA PRO A 147 3.46 9.01 19.85
C PRO A 147 3.13 9.34 21.29
N THR A 148 3.90 10.21 21.92
CA THR A 148 3.64 10.68 23.28
C THR A 148 2.34 11.48 23.36
N PHE A 149 1.98 12.20 22.29
CA PHE A 149 0.75 12.99 22.21
C PHE A 149 -0.45 12.08 21.97
N TYR A 150 -0.45 11.32 20.87
CA TYR A 150 -1.63 10.53 20.50
C TYR A 150 -1.84 9.28 21.35
N ALA A 151 -0.87 8.84 22.17
CA ALA A 151 -1.08 7.78 23.15
C ALA A 151 -1.88 8.22 24.40
N ASP A 152 -1.96 9.53 24.64
CA ASP A 152 -2.46 10.13 25.88
C ASP A 152 -3.81 10.80 25.64
N GLU A 153 -4.85 10.29 26.28
CA GLU A 153 -6.23 10.76 26.14
C GLU A 153 -6.44 12.16 26.73
N ALA A 154 -5.65 12.58 27.72
CA ALA A 154 -5.75 13.91 28.30
C ALA A 154 -5.13 14.97 27.37
N ARG A 155 -4.00 14.66 26.74
CA ARG A 155 -3.32 15.59 25.81
C ARG A 155 -3.94 15.60 24.43
N CYS A 156 -4.43 14.46 23.98
CA CYS A 156 -5.06 14.31 22.68
C CYS A 156 -6.40 13.61 22.91
N PRO A 157 -7.50 14.29 23.27
CA PRO A 157 -8.81 13.65 23.46
C PRO A 157 -9.39 13.09 22.16
N ASP A 158 -10.33 12.15 22.25
CA ASP A 158 -10.96 11.53 21.08
C ASP A 158 -11.71 12.56 20.21
N ASP A 159 -12.36 13.55 20.81
CA ASP A 159 -13.03 14.65 20.08
C ASP A 159 -12.03 15.50 19.29
N LEU A 160 -10.80 15.68 19.78
CA LEU A 160 -9.75 16.35 19.05
C LEU A 160 -9.35 15.52 17.81
N ILE A 161 -9.13 14.22 17.97
CA ILE A 161 -8.82 13.32 16.84
C ILE A 161 -9.98 13.31 15.82
N ALA A 162 -11.22 13.25 16.31
CA ALA A 162 -12.41 13.32 15.47
C ALA A 162 -12.46 14.62 14.65
N SER A 163 -12.14 15.77 15.26
CA SER A 163 -12.07 17.05 14.57
C SER A 163 -10.96 17.12 13.52
N ILE A 164 -9.80 16.50 13.78
CA ILE A 164 -8.67 16.46 12.83
C ILE A 164 -9.06 15.70 11.57
N PHE A 165 -9.76 14.57 11.73
CA PHE A 165 -10.22 13.75 10.61
C PHE A 165 -11.66 14.07 10.16
N ALA A 166 -12.21 15.21 10.57
CA ALA A 166 -13.52 15.64 10.13
C ALA A 166 -13.54 15.83 8.62
N SER A 167 -14.61 15.35 7.98
CA SER A 167 -14.80 15.49 6.54
C SER A 167 -15.34 16.87 6.20
N ASP A 168 -14.78 17.48 5.15
CA ASP A 168 -15.32 18.68 4.50
C ASP A 168 -16.43 18.33 3.47
N THR A 169 -16.77 17.05 3.34
CA THR A 169 -17.81 16.50 2.45
C THR A 169 -18.82 15.66 3.26
N LYS A 170 -19.78 15.01 2.57
CA LYS A 170 -20.91 14.32 3.21
C LYS A 170 -20.50 13.03 3.95
N GLU A 171 -19.60 12.23 3.40
CA GLU A 171 -19.17 11.00 4.05
C GLU A 171 -18.14 11.31 5.13
N PRO A 172 -18.31 10.78 6.35
CA PRO A 172 -17.29 10.90 7.39
C PRO A 172 -16.07 10.04 7.06
N VAL A 173 -14.98 10.26 7.79
CA VAL A 173 -13.85 9.33 7.76
C VAL A 173 -14.32 7.93 8.16
N PRO A 174 -14.03 6.89 7.37
CA PRO A 174 -14.46 5.54 7.70
C PRO A 174 -13.65 5.00 8.87
N LEU A 175 -14.32 4.24 9.74
CA LEU A 175 -13.71 3.54 10.89
C LEU A 175 -12.98 4.47 11.87
N LEU A 176 -13.59 5.62 12.20
CA LEU A 176 -12.99 6.60 13.11
C LEU A 176 -12.62 6.01 14.49
N ALA A 177 -13.50 5.18 15.06
CA ALA A 177 -13.25 4.55 16.36
C ALA A 177 -12.03 3.62 16.31
N GLU A 178 -11.89 2.84 15.24
CA GLU A 178 -10.74 1.97 15.02
C GLU A 178 -9.45 2.77 14.80
N ARG A 179 -9.51 3.89 14.05
CA ARG A 179 -8.37 4.80 13.87
C ARG A 179 -7.86 5.33 15.21
N ILE A 180 -8.77 5.85 16.04
CA ILE A 180 -8.44 6.32 17.40
C ILE A 180 -7.82 5.19 18.21
N ARG A 181 -8.47 4.02 18.27
CA ARG A 181 -7.96 2.85 19.00
C ARG A 181 -6.56 2.45 18.55
N ILE A 182 -6.32 2.40 17.24
CA ILE A 182 -5.02 2.02 16.66
C ILE A 182 -3.96 3.07 16.97
N MET A 183 -4.28 4.37 16.91
CA MET A 183 -3.38 5.43 17.36
C MET A 183 -2.99 5.22 18.83
N ARG A 184 -3.97 5.01 19.73
CA ARG A 184 -3.68 4.76 21.15
C ARG A 184 -2.77 3.55 21.35
N ALA A 185 -3.13 2.43 20.74
CA ALA A 185 -2.42 1.17 20.90
C ALA A 185 -0.98 1.27 20.38
N SER A 186 -0.80 1.84 19.19
CA SER A 186 0.51 1.99 18.55
C SER A 186 1.39 2.99 19.29
N GLY A 187 0.81 4.09 19.79
CA GLY A 187 1.54 5.09 20.57
C GLY A 187 2.03 4.51 21.90
N LYS A 188 1.16 3.78 22.62
CA LYS A 188 1.53 3.05 23.84
C LYS A 188 2.63 2.01 23.57
N ALA A 189 2.58 1.29 22.45
CA ALA A 189 3.61 0.34 22.06
C ALA A 189 4.96 1.02 21.74
N LEU A 190 4.96 2.14 21.01
CA LEU A 190 6.18 2.92 20.74
C LEU A 190 6.80 3.46 22.04
N LEU A 191 5.99 4.03 22.94
CA LEU A 191 6.46 4.50 24.24
C LEU A 191 7.09 3.37 25.07
N LYS A 192 6.42 2.21 25.12
CA LYS A 192 6.86 1.07 25.94
C LYS A 192 8.13 0.41 25.41
N HIS A 193 8.30 0.28 24.10
CA HIS A 193 9.34 -0.57 23.51
C HIS A 193 10.42 0.18 22.73
N TYR A 194 10.16 1.44 22.35
CA TYR A 194 10.92 2.19 21.36
C TYR A 194 11.09 3.67 21.73
N GLN A 195 11.02 4.00 23.03
CA GLN A 195 11.16 5.37 23.57
C GLN A 195 10.28 6.41 22.85
N GLY A 196 9.11 5.99 22.37
CA GLY A 196 8.13 6.86 21.73
C GLY A 196 8.49 7.33 20.33
N ARG A 197 9.39 6.66 19.58
CA ARG A 197 9.80 7.07 18.21
C ARG A 197 9.89 5.88 17.26
N PHE A 198 9.49 6.06 16.00
CA PHE A 198 9.59 5.00 14.99
C PHE A 198 11.05 4.66 14.64
N VAL A 199 11.95 5.65 14.65
CA VAL A 199 13.38 5.43 14.36
C VAL A 199 14.01 4.35 15.26
N HIS A 200 13.65 4.29 16.54
CA HIS A 200 14.20 3.26 17.45
C HIS A 200 13.61 1.86 17.21
N LEU A 201 12.47 1.75 16.53
CA LEU A 201 11.98 0.47 16.02
C LEU A 201 12.82 0.04 14.81
N LEU A 202 13.13 0.97 13.89
CA LEU A 202 14.02 0.72 12.74
C LEU A 202 15.44 0.34 13.18
N ASP A 203 16.01 1.00 14.18
CA ASP A 203 17.35 0.66 14.69
C ASP A 203 17.43 -0.81 15.13
N LYS A 204 16.33 -1.37 15.65
CA LYS A 204 16.28 -2.79 16.07
C LYS A 204 16.12 -3.75 14.90
N CYS A 205 15.68 -3.28 13.72
CA CYS A 205 15.52 -4.15 12.55
C CYS A 205 16.86 -4.41 11.84
N ASP A 206 17.94 -3.70 12.18
CA ASP A 206 19.30 -3.98 11.69
C ASP A 206 19.35 -4.15 10.17
N HIS A 207 18.74 -3.19 9.46
CA HIS A 207 18.59 -3.20 7.99
C HIS A 207 17.88 -4.43 7.40
N SER A 208 17.10 -5.20 8.19
CA SER A 208 16.26 -6.28 7.67
C SER A 208 14.77 -5.91 7.70
N ALA A 209 14.16 -5.92 6.51
CA ALA A 209 12.73 -5.80 6.28
C ALA A 209 11.97 -6.93 6.97
N GLN A 210 12.43 -8.18 6.88
CA GLN A 210 11.76 -9.30 7.56
C GLN A 210 11.84 -9.18 9.09
N LYS A 211 12.95 -8.68 9.63
CA LYS A 211 13.07 -8.40 11.07
C LYS A 211 12.13 -7.27 11.49
N LEU A 212 11.96 -6.24 10.68
CA LEU A 212 10.97 -5.18 10.93
C LEU A 212 9.54 -5.77 10.96
N LEU A 213 9.15 -6.59 9.97
CA LEU A 213 7.86 -7.28 9.97
C LEU A 213 7.66 -8.12 11.25
N GLY A 214 8.66 -8.90 11.66
CA GLY A 214 8.60 -9.68 12.89
C GLY A 214 8.40 -8.84 14.15
N LEU A 215 9.08 -7.70 14.25
CA LEU A 215 8.92 -6.75 15.36
C LEU A 215 7.53 -6.09 15.35
N LEU A 216 6.99 -5.77 14.18
CA LEU A 216 5.64 -5.22 14.02
C LEU A 216 4.60 -6.23 14.51
N LEU A 217 4.61 -7.48 14.04
CA LEU A 217 3.67 -8.52 14.46
C LEU A 217 3.74 -8.82 15.96
N LYS A 218 4.94 -8.74 16.54
CA LYS A 218 5.14 -8.97 17.97
C LYS A 218 4.52 -7.85 18.82
N ASN A 219 4.81 -6.60 18.48
CA ASN A 219 4.56 -5.46 19.37
C ASN A 219 3.34 -4.61 18.99
N PHE A 220 2.79 -4.80 17.78
CA PHE A 220 1.67 -4.04 17.23
C PHE A 220 0.64 -4.99 16.62
N PRO A 221 -0.29 -5.54 17.42
CA PRO A 221 -1.24 -6.57 16.97
C PRO A 221 -2.10 -6.18 15.78
N ASP A 222 -2.38 -4.89 15.59
CA ASP A 222 -3.18 -4.38 14.47
C ASP A 222 -2.50 -4.51 13.09
N PHE A 223 -1.23 -4.92 13.05
CA PHE A 223 -0.53 -5.32 11.82
C PHE A 223 -0.71 -6.80 11.45
N ARG A 224 -1.36 -7.61 12.30
CA ARG A 224 -1.54 -9.06 12.08
C ARG A 224 -2.68 -9.36 11.11
N ASP A 225 -2.49 -8.92 9.88
CA ASP A 225 -3.33 -9.23 8.72
C ASP A 225 -3.12 -10.70 8.30
N ILE A 226 -3.77 -11.59 9.05
CA ILE A 226 -3.66 -13.06 8.96
C ILE A 226 -5.07 -13.63 8.87
N SER A 227 -5.30 -14.49 7.88
CA SER A 227 -6.59 -15.12 7.62
C SER A 227 -6.48 -16.64 7.68
N LEU A 228 -7.51 -17.32 8.20
CA LEU A 228 -7.60 -18.77 8.14
C LEU A 228 -8.20 -19.18 6.79
N TYR A 229 -7.38 -19.81 5.93
CA TYR A 229 -7.82 -20.29 4.62
C TYR A 229 -7.52 -21.77 4.47
N LYS A 230 -8.57 -22.56 4.19
CA LYS A 230 -8.48 -24.02 4.04
C LYS A 230 -7.70 -24.72 5.15
N GLY A 231 -7.94 -24.30 6.40
CA GLY A 231 -7.31 -24.88 7.59
C GLY A 231 -5.87 -24.42 7.87
N ARG A 232 -5.33 -23.45 7.11
CA ARG A 232 -4.00 -22.87 7.30
C ARG A 232 -4.08 -21.37 7.57
N GLU A 233 -3.33 -20.89 8.56
CA GLU A 233 -3.10 -19.46 8.74
C GLU A 233 -2.22 -18.92 7.61
N CYS A 234 -2.77 -17.95 6.87
CA CYS A 234 -2.14 -17.31 5.72
C CYS A 234 -1.88 -15.83 6.02
N TYR A 235 -0.64 -15.40 5.82
CA TYR A 235 -0.16 -14.06 6.14
C TYR A 235 -0.22 -13.18 4.88
N ILE A 236 -0.89 -12.03 4.97
CA ILE A 236 -0.96 -11.05 3.88
C ILE A 236 -0.20 -9.77 4.25
N LEU A 237 -0.32 -9.35 5.50
CA LEU A 237 0.51 -8.30 6.13
C LEU A 237 0.56 -6.98 5.35
N LYS A 238 -0.53 -6.59 4.65
CA LYS A 238 -0.55 -5.45 3.72
C LYS A 238 0.10 -4.19 4.32
N ARG A 239 -0.43 -3.68 5.44
CA ARG A 239 0.10 -2.46 6.07
C ARG A 239 1.52 -2.61 6.61
N ALA A 240 1.85 -3.78 7.16
CA ALA A 240 3.20 -4.00 7.67
C ALA A 240 4.24 -3.94 6.53
N GLN A 241 3.88 -4.46 5.35
CA GLN A 241 4.70 -4.37 4.15
C GLN A 241 4.75 -2.96 3.56
N ILE A 242 3.62 -2.22 3.56
CA ILE A 242 3.59 -0.81 3.14
C ILE A 242 4.52 0.03 4.03
N LEU A 243 4.52 -0.15 5.35
CA LEU A 243 5.42 0.60 6.24
C LEU A 243 6.90 0.44 5.85
N VAL A 244 7.32 -0.78 5.50
CA VAL A 244 8.68 -1.05 4.99
C VAL A 244 8.90 -0.32 3.67
N ALA A 245 7.96 -0.45 2.74
CA ALA A 245 8.06 0.09 1.39
C ALA A 245 8.08 1.62 1.33
N GLU A 246 7.21 2.28 2.10
CA GLU A 246 7.16 3.74 2.22
C GLU A 246 8.46 4.28 2.85
N THR A 247 8.99 3.59 3.86
CA THR A 247 10.28 3.94 4.46
C THR A 247 11.43 3.77 3.46
N TRP A 248 11.46 2.65 2.73
CA TRP A 248 12.45 2.41 1.68
C TRP A 248 12.38 3.44 0.56
N ALA A 249 11.18 3.74 0.07
CA ALA A 249 10.94 4.66 -1.04
C ALA A 249 11.28 6.11 -0.64
N CYS A 250 10.85 6.54 0.54
CA CYS A 250 11.12 7.89 1.07
C CYS A 250 12.63 8.19 1.14
N PHE A 251 13.45 7.20 1.51
CA PHE A 251 14.89 7.36 1.69
C PHE A 251 15.74 6.73 0.58
N HIS A 252 15.11 6.33 -0.53
CA HIS A 252 15.77 5.72 -1.71
C HIS A 252 16.69 4.54 -1.38
N GLY A 253 16.28 3.67 -0.45
CA GLY A 253 17.09 2.52 -0.03
C GLY A 253 18.35 2.87 0.76
N LYS A 254 18.48 4.11 1.24
CA LYS A 254 19.65 4.61 1.99
C LYS A 254 19.25 5.03 3.41
N SER A 255 20.22 5.25 4.29
CA SER A 255 19.98 5.74 5.66
C SER A 255 18.88 4.91 6.36
N TYR A 256 17.83 5.54 6.88
CA TYR A 256 16.69 4.88 7.51
C TYR A 256 15.88 3.95 6.59
N GLY A 257 15.94 4.13 5.28
CA GLY A 257 15.29 3.23 4.30
C GLY A 257 16.18 2.12 3.78
N ARG A 258 17.39 1.93 4.32
CA ARG A 258 18.25 0.81 3.93
C ARG A 258 17.68 -0.49 4.50
N PHE A 259 17.27 -1.38 3.60
CA PHE A 259 16.93 -2.77 3.88
C PHE A 259 17.70 -3.69 2.93
N ASP A 260 18.54 -4.57 3.47
CA ASP A 260 19.43 -5.45 2.70
C ASP A 260 18.66 -6.63 2.06
N ASP A 261 17.45 -6.92 2.57
CA ASP A 261 16.52 -7.96 2.11
C ASP A 261 15.21 -7.35 1.55
N ILE A 262 15.25 -6.13 1.00
CA ILE A 262 14.05 -5.41 0.54
C ILE A 262 13.21 -6.21 -0.48
N ASP A 263 13.85 -7.03 -1.31
CA ASP A 263 13.18 -7.86 -2.32
C ASP A 263 12.35 -9.01 -1.72
N SER A 264 12.40 -9.20 -0.40
CA SER A 264 11.51 -10.13 0.33
C SER A 264 10.10 -9.57 0.53
N ILE A 265 9.90 -8.25 0.34
CA ILE A 265 8.60 -7.59 0.41
C ILE A 265 7.83 -7.80 -0.89
N THR A 266 6.56 -8.17 -0.77
CA THR A 266 5.66 -8.41 -1.91
C THR A 266 4.88 -7.14 -2.27
N MET A 267 4.02 -7.23 -3.29
CA MET A 267 2.97 -6.24 -3.54
C MET A 267 1.96 -6.15 -2.38
N PHE A 268 1.17 -5.07 -2.35
CA PHE A 268 0.22 -4.79 -1.27
C PHE A 268 -1.21 -5.02 -1.75
N ALA A 269 -1.79 -6.18 -1.40
CA ALA A 269 -3.13 -6.57 -1.84
C ALA A 269 -4.24 -5.74 -1.16
N ASP A 270 -4.49 -4.55 -1.72
CA ASP A 270 -5.58 -3.63 -1.40
C ASP A 270 -6.82 -3.90 -2.27
N TYR A 271 -7.59 -2.86 -2.62
CA TYR A 271 -8.74 -2.96 -3.53
C TYR A 271 -8.46 -2.45 -4.96
N ARG A 272 -7.37 -1.70 -5.20
CA ARG A 272 -7.03 -1.10 -6.49
C ARG A 272 -6.12 -1.99 -7.32
N VAL A 273 -5.07 -2.53 -6.74
CA VAL A 273 -4.10 -3.36 -7.48
C VAL A 273 -4.75 -4.66 -7.97
N PRO A 274 -5.56 -5.39 -7.19
CA PRO A 274 -6.31 -6.53 -7.69
C PRO A 274 -7.26 -6.18 -8.84
N GLN A 275 -7.91 -5.02 -8.77
CA GLN A 275 -8.82 -4.55 -9.82
C GLN A 275 -8.09 -4.35 -11.15
N ILE A 276 -6.93 -3.70 -11.15
CA ILE A 276 -6.18 -3.49 -12.39
C ILE A 276 -5.49 -4.76 -12.88
N LEU A 277 -5.06 -5.66 -11.99
CA LEU A 277 -4.55 -6.98 -12.39
C LEU A 277 -5.62 -7.79 -13.12
N TRP A 278 -6.87 -7.72 -12.68
CA TRP A 278 -7.98 -8.27 -13.46
C TRP A 278 -8.08 -7.54 -14.81
N GLN A 279 -8.13 -6.21 -14.85
CA GLN A 279 -8.27 -5.48 -16.12
C GLN A 279 -7.16 -5.80 -17.13
N LEU A 280 -5.91 -5.97 -16.68
CA LEU A 280 -4.75 -6.34 -17.49
C LEU A 280 -4.72 -7.82 -17.90
N GLY A 281 -5.65 -8.63 -17.39
CA GLY A 281 -5.76 -10.05 -17.68
C GLY A 281 -4.81 -10.94 -16.88
N CYS A 282 -4.23 -10.45 -15.78
CA CYS A 282 -3.44 -11.27 -14.83
C CYS A 282 -4.32 -12.10 -13.89
N LEU A 283 -5.55 -11.64 -13.64
CA LEU A 283 -6.54 -12.34 -12.81
C LEU A 283 -7.82 -12.61 -13.60
N ASP A 284 -8.37 -13.80 -13.39
CA ASP A 284 -9.69 -14.22 -13.86
C ASP A 284 -10.57 -14.53 -12.66
N TYR A 285 -11.83 -14.12 -12.69
CA TYR A 285 -12.79 -14.29 -11.59
C TYR A 285 -13.89 -15.27 -11.98
N SER A 286 -14.42 -16.02 -11.01
CA SER A 286 -15.62 -16.81 -11.24
C SER A 286 -16.83 -15.91 -11.50
N ALA A 287 -17.85 -16.44 -12.19
CA ALA A 287 -19.09 -15.71 -12.45
C ALA A 287 -19.77 -15.25 -11.15
N GLU A 288 -19.67 -16.04 -10.08
CA GLU A 288 -20.21 -15.71 -8.76
C GLU A 288 -19.49 -14.51 -8.15
N PHE A 289 -18.15 -14.51 -8.18
CA PHE A 289 -17.38 -13.39 -7.63
C PHE A 289 -17.58 -12.11 -8.44
N GLU A 290 -17.58 -12.20 -9.78
CA GLU A 290 -17.88 -11.04 -10.63
C GLU A 290 -19.28 -10.46 -10.36
N ASP A 291 -20.30 -11.31 -10.19
CA ASP A 291 -21.65 -10.86 -9.88
C ASP A 291 -21.71 -10.09 -8.54
N ARG A 292 -21.01 -10.57 -7.50
CA ARG A 292 -20.90 -9.87 -6.21
C ARG A 292 -20.26 -8.48 -6.37
N LEU A 293 -19.17 -8.39 -7.14
CA LEU A 293 -18.48 -7.12 -7.39
C LEU A 293 -19.34 -6.15 -8.19
N ARG A 294 -20.01 -6.61 -9.25
CA ARG A 294 -20.91 -5.78 -10.09
C ARG A 294 -22.12 -5.27 -9.32
N LYS A 295 -22.63 -6.05 -8.37
CA LYS A 295 -23.69 -5.63 -7.45
C LYS A 295 -23.20 -4.73 -6.31
N SER A 296 -21.90 -4.40 -6.26
CA SER A 296 -21.28 -3.61 -5.19
C SER A 296 -21.58 -4.16 -3.80
N LEU A 297 -21.67 -5.48 -3.67
CA LEU A 297 -21.96 -6.11 -2.38
C LEU A 297 -20.78 -5.92 -1.43
N LEU A 298 -21.08 -5.62 -0.18
CA LEU A 298 -20.09 -5.64 0.88
C LEU A 298 -19.59 -7.08 1.05
N ILE A 299 -18.28 -7.27 0.97
CA ILE A 299 -17.62 -8.54 1.23
C ILE A 299 -17.03 -8.47 2.64
N ALA A 300 -17.32 -9.48 3.44
CA ALA A 300 -16.81 -9.55 4.81
C ALA A 300 -15.30 -9.77 4.80
N HIS A 301 -14.61 -9.22 5.79
CA HIS A 301 -13.23 -9.62 6.04
C HIS A 301 -13.17 -11.11 6.43
N ASN A 302 -12.19 -11.84 5.91
CA ASN A 302 -12.06 -13.30 5.94
C ASN A 302 -13.08 -14.06 5.09
N ASP A 303 -13.81 -13.39 4.18
CA ASP A 303 -14.55 -14.09 3.14
C ASP A 303 -13.56 -14.82 2.22
N PRO A 304 -13.78 -16.10 1.86
CA PRO A 304 -12.86 -16.84 1.00
C PRO A 304 -12.55 -16.11 -0.32
N MET A 305 -13.50 -15.40 -0.93
CA MET A 305 -13.25 -14.64 -2.16
C MET A 305 -12.37 -13.40 -1.94
N GLU A 306 -12.46 -12.76 -0.77
CA GLU A 306 -11.53 -11.71 -0.36
C GLU A 306 -10.12 -12.28 -0.22
N ILE A 307 -9.96 -13.35 0.56
CA ILE A 307 -8.65 -13.99 0.80
C ILE A 307 -8.02 -14.45 -0.53
N GLU A 308 -8.81 -15.11 -1.38
CA GLU A 308 -8.37 -15.59 -2.69
C GLU A 308 -7.94 -14.43 -3.60
N MET A 309 -8.72 -13.36 -3.69
CA MET A 309 -8.37 -12.19 -4.49
C MET A 309 -7.04 -11.59 -4.02
N ARG A 310 -6.81 -11.47 -2.71
CA ARG A 310 -5.56 -10.91 -2.18
C ARG A 310 -4.37 -11.81 -2.44
N GLY A 311 -4.49 -13.10 -2.11
CA GLY A 311 -3.41 -14.08 -2.28
C GLY A 311 -3.02 -14.28 -3.75
N CYS A 312 -4.02 -14.37 -4.63
CA CYS A 312 -3.80 -14.47 -6.08
C CYS A 312 -3.16 -13.20 -6.65
N SER A 313 -3.51 -12.01 -6.14
CA SER A 313 -2.89 -10.75 -6.58
C SER A 313 -1.40 -10.68 -6.23
N ILE A 314 -1.05 -11.10 -5.01
CA ILE A 314 0.37 -11.18 -4.60
C ILE A 314 1.14 -12.15 -5.48
N TRP A 315 0.56 -13.33 -5.73
CA TRP A 315 1.19 -14.33 -6.58
C TRP A 315 1.30 -13.86 -8.04
N ALA A 316 0.29 -13.16 -8.57
CA ALA A 316 0.33 -12.62 -9.93
C ALA A 316 1.45 -11.59 -10.12
N VAL A 317 1.63 -10.66 -9.18
CA VAL A 317 2.75 -9.69 -9.25
C VAL A 317 4.10 -10.38 -9.13
N GLU A 318 4.21 -11.43 -8.30
CA GLU A 318 5.44 -12.23 -8.26
C GLU A 318 5.74 -12.87 -9.62
N LEU A 319 4.74 -13.42 -10.32
CA LEU A 319 4.93 -13.95 -11.67
C LEU A 319 5.34 -12.86 -12.67
N VAL A 320 4.76 -11.67 -12.58
CA VAL A 320 5.16 -10.51 -13.40
C VAL A 320 6.62 -10.14 -13.13
N ARG A 321 7.03 -10.07 -11.85
CA ARG A 321 8.40 -9.74 -11.43
C ARG A 321 9.40 -10.77 -11.95
N GLN A 322 9.11 -12.06 -11.78
CA GLN A 322 9.95 -13.15 -12.26
C GLN A 322 10.10 -13.12 -13.79
N ALA A 323 9.01 -12.85 -14.51
CA ALA A 323 9.00 -12.80 -15.96
C ALA A 323 9.75 -11.59 -16.55
N ALA A 324 9.66 -10.43 -15.90
CA ALA A 324 10.40 -9.24 -16.31
C ALA A 324 11.92 -9.38 -16.05
N ASN A 325 12.33 -10.32 -15.19
CA ASN A 325 13.73 -10.73 -14.99
C ASN A 325 14.78 -9.59 -14.96
N ARG A 326 14.45 -8.46 -14.33
CA ARG A 326 15.28 -7.24 -14.29
C ARG A 326 15.80 -7.01 -12.88
N GLN A 327 17.13 -6.96 -12.72
CA GLN A 327 17.80 -6.91 -11.41
C GLN A 327 17.35 -5.77 -10.48
N ASN A 328 16.92 -4.63 -11.03
CA ASN A 328 16.51 -3.45 -10.26
C ASN A 328 14.98 -3.26 -10.24
N LEU A 329 14.20 -4.31 -10.50
CA LEU A 329 12.74 -4.26 -10.46
C LEU A 329 12.23 -5.21 -9.37
N ASN A 330 11.75 -4.65 -8.27
CA ASN A 330 11.15 -5.40 -7.17
C ASN A 330 9.62 -5.29 -7.16
N ALA A 331 8.97 -6.09 -6.32
CA ALA A 331 7.50 -6.13 -6.25
C ALA A 331 6.89 -4.81 -5.78
N ILE A 332 7.60 -4.04 -4.95
CA ILE A 332 7.17 -2.71 -4.48
C ILE A 332 7.03 -1.73 -5.66
N MET A 333 8.03 -1.69 -6.54
CA MET A 333 8.03 -0.82 -7.71
C MET A 333 6.92 -1.20 -8.70
N ILE A 334 6.66 -2.50 -8.88
CA ILE A 334 5.54 -2.97 -9.71
C ILE A 334 4.20 -2.57 -9.07
N ASP A 335 4.07 -2.72 -7.75
CA ASP A 335 2.86 -2.31 -7.02
C ASP A 335 2.56 -0.82 -7.17
N PHE A 336 3.54 0.05 -6.90
CA PHE A 336 3.39 1.50 -7.07
C PHE A 336 2.97 1.87 -8.48
N PHE A 337 3.60 1.26 -9.49
CA PHE A 337 3.24 1.47 -10.89
C PHE A 337 1.80 1.05 -11.19
N LEU A 338 1.39 -0.15 -10.75
CA LEU A 338 0.03 -0.64 -10.96
C LEU A 338 -1.00 0.20 -10.22
N TRP A 339 -0.68 0.69 -9.02
CA TRP A 339 -1.58 1.54 -8.24
C TRP A 339 -1.80 2.89 -8.91
N ASP A 340 -0.72 3.57 -9.34
CA ASP A 340 -0.81 4.85 -10.06
C ASP A 340 -1.59 4.69 -11.37
N LEU A 341 -1.30 3.64 -12.13
CA LEU A 341 -2.02 3.31 -13.35
C LEU A 341 -3.51 3.07 -13.09
N ALA A 342 -3.86 2.37 -12.02
CA ALA A 342 -5.25 2.17 -11.63
C ALA A 342 -5.92 3.51 -11.35
N LYS A 343 -5.27 4.44 -10.66
CA LYS A 343 -5.84 5.76 -10.35
C LYS A 343 -6.00 6.62 -11.60
N GLU A 344 -5.03 6.59 -12.51
CA GLU A 344 -5.12 7.25 -13.81
C GLU A 344 -6.31 6.73 -14.63
N TRP A 345 -6.49 5.41 -14.69
CA TRP A 345 -7.59 4.80 -15.45
C TRP A 345 -8.95 5.05 -14.82
N GLN A 346 -9.05 5.08 -13.49
CA GLN A 346 -10.27 5.52 -12.81
C GLN A 346 -10.61 6.98 -13.14
N ALA A 347 -9.61 7.86 -13.17
CA ALA A 347 -9.84 9.28 -13.48
C ALA A 347 -10.23 9.51 -14.95
N THR A 348 -9.67 8.73 -15.88
CA THR A 348 -9.91 8.87 -17.32
C THR A 348 -11.06 8.01 -17.85
N GLY A 349 -11.56 7.05 -17.06
CA GLY A 349 -12.57 6.08 -17.47
C GLY A 349 -12.06 5.06 -18.50
N TYR A 350 -10.74 4.87 -18.59
CA TYR A 350 -10.11 4.01 -19.59
C TYR A 350 -10.22 2.51 -19.25
N SER A 351 -10.43 1.67 -20.28
CA SER A 351 -10.48 0.20 -20.18
C SER A 351 -9.78 -0.42 -21.41
N PRO A 352 -8.61 -1.08 -21.27
CA PRO A 352 -7.73 -1.40 -22.40
C PRO A 352 -8.14 -2.59 -23.28
N HIS A 353 -9.08 -3.45 -22.86
CA HIS A 353 -9.31 -4.71 -23.57
C HIS A 353 -10.69 -4.82 -24.24
N GLN A 354 -10.69 -4.96 -25.57
CA GLN A 354 -11.87 -5.25 -26.39
C GLN A 354 -12.43 -6.68 -26.18
N GLY A 355 -11.66 -7.61 -25.60
CA GLY A 355 -12.08 -9.00 -25.32
C GLY A 355 -12.79 -9.20 -23.98
N ARG A 356 -12.64 -8.27 -23.02
CA ARG A 356 -13.46 -8.21 -21.80
C ARG A 356 -14.53 -7.15 -22.04
N VAL A 357 -15.65 -7.59 -22.60
CA VAL A 357 -16.75 -6.76 -23.11
C VAL A 357 -17.17 -5.70 -22.08
N LEU A 358 -16.95 -4.42 -22.42
CA LEU A 358 -17.64 -3.22 -21.90
C LEU A 358 -17.92 -3.21 -20.38
N SER A 359 -16.90 -2.92 -19.57
CA SER A 359 -16.93 -2.22 -18.25
C SER A 359 -15.87 -2.82 -17.31
N SER A 360 -15.07 -1.94 -16.69
CA SER A 360 -14.21 -2.31 -15.56
C SER A 360 -15.03 -3.04 -14.49
N VAL A 361 -14.53 -4.14 -13.94
CA VAL A 361 -15.11 -4.73 -12.73
C VAL A 361 -14.91 -3.74 -11.55
N PRO A 362 -15.96 -3.43 -10.76
CA PRO A 362 -15.80 -2.60 -9.57
C PRO A 362 -14.80 -3.21 -8.59
N SER A 363 -14.09 -2.36 -7.86
CA SER A 363 -13.21 -2.84 -6.81
C SER A 363 -13.99 -3.56 -5.70
N ILE A 364 -13.32 -4.50 -5.05
CA ILE A 364 -13.88 -5.20 -3.89
C ILE A 364 -14.16 -4.19 -2.77
N ARG A 365 -15.31 -4.35 -2.10
CA ARG A 365 -15.72 -3.54 -0.95
C ARG A 365 -15.59 -4.35 0.32
N VAL A 366 -14.47 -4.20 1.01
CA VAL A 366 -14.25 -4.79 2.34
C VAL A 366 -13.99 -3.64 3.30
N ARG A 367 -14.79 -3.54 4.37
CA ARG A 367 -14.59 -2.54 5.42
C ARG A 367 -13.85 -3.19 6.58
N SER A 368 -12.56 -2.92 6.68
CA SER A 368 -11.66 -3.52 7.67
C SER A 368 -10.43 -2.65 7.88
N ILE A 369 -9.75 -2.82 9.02
CA ILE A 369 -8.46 -2.17 9.30
C ILE A 369 -7.31 -2.73 8.44
N TYR A 370 -7.56 -3.83 7.71
CA TYR A 370 -6.57 -4.51 6.85
C TYR A 370 -6.72 -4.19 5.36
N TYR A 371 -7.76 -3.46 4.97
CA TYR A 371 -8.08 -3.13 3.58
C TYR A 371 -7.85 -1.67 3.27
#